data_AF-Q8GDH1-F1
#
_entry.id   AF-Q8GDH1-F1
#
_cell.length_a   1.000
_cell.length_b   1.000
_cell.length_c   1.000
_cell.angle_alpha   90.00
_cell.angle_beta   90.00
_cell.angle_gamma   90.00
#
_symmetry.space_group_name_H-M   'P 1'
#
loop_
_entity.id
_entity.type
_entity.pdbx_description
1 polymer ?
#
loop_
_entity_poly.entity_id
_entity_poly.type
_entity_poly.pdbx_seq_one_letter_code
_entity_poly.pdbx_strand_id
1 'polypeptide(L)'
;CNNSGGDTASTNPDESAKGPNLTVISKKITDSNAFVLAVKEVEALISSIDELANKAIGKVIHQNNGLNANAGQNGSLLAGAYAISTLITEKLSKLKNSEELNKKIEEAKNHSEAFTNRLKGSHAQLGVAAATDDHAKEAILKSNPTKDKGAKELKDLSESVESLAKAAQEALANSVKELT
;
A
#
# COMPACT_ATOMS: atom_id res chain seq x y z
N CYS A 1 -26.70 21.83 -72.31
CA CYS A 1 -25.62 20.85 -72.08
C CYS A 1 -24.69 21.36 -71.00
N ASN A 2 -24.66 20.63 -69.88
CA ASN A 2 -23.55 20.35 -68.98
C ASN A 2 -22.33 21.30 -68.85
N ASN A 3 -22.15 21.75 -67.59
CA ASN A 3 -21.03 21.43 -66.68
C ASN A 3 -19.98 22.51 -66.39
N SER A 4 -20.06 23.03 -65.16
CA SER A 4 -18.92 23.28 -64.26
C SER A 4 -19.54 23.50 -62.87
N GLY A 5 -19.51 22.57 -61.93
CA GLY A 5 -18.38 21.76 -61.49
C GLY A 5 -18.27 22.05 -60.00
N GLY A 6 -19.13 21.39 -59.23
CA GLY A 6 -19.43 21.72 -57.84
C GLY A 6 -18.22 21.61 -56.91
N ASP A 7 -18.19 22.55 -55.96
CA ASP A 7 -17.26 22.58 -54.83
C ASP A 7 -17.24 21.23 -54.12
N THR A 8 -16.10 20.54 -54.21
CA THR A 8 -15.79 19.43 -53.32
C THR A 8 -15.44 20.02 -51.96
N ALA A 9 -16.46 20.31 -51.16
CA ALA A 9 -16.30 20.52 -49.72
C ALA A 9 -15.67 19.25 -49.14
N SER A 10 -14.38 19.33 -48.83
CA SER A 10 -13.65 18.30 -48.07
C SER A 10 -14.22 18.27 -46.66
N THR A 11 -15.28 17.47 -46.46
CA THR A 11 -15.78 17.13 -45.14
C THR A 11 -14.96 15.96 -44.60
N ASN A 12 -13.73 16.25 -44.20
CA ASN A 12 -13.14 15.43 -43.14
C ASN A 12 -14.06 15.64 -41.92
N PRO A 13 -14.71 14.58 -41.40
CA PRO A 13 -15.48 14.71 -40.17
C PRO A 13 -14.53 15.23 -39.12
N ASP A 14 -14.85 16.38 -38.53
CA ASP A 14 -14.15 16.93 -37.39
C ASP A 14 -14.00 15.81 -36.36
N GLU A 15 -12.75 15.44 -36.03
CA GLU A 15 -12.51 14.35 -35.06
C GLU A 15 -13.14 14.68 -33.70
N SER A 16 -13.43 15.96 -33.44
CA SER A 16 -14.19 16.42 -32.28
C SER A 16 -15.66 15.95 -32.24
N ALA A 17 -16.21 15.40 -33.34
CA ALA A 17 -17.57 14.84 -33.39
C ALA A 17 -17.65 13.36 -32.98
N LYS A 18 -16.50 12.69 -32.76
CA LYS A 18 -16.48 11.33 -32.22
C LYS A 18 -16.59 11.40 -30.70
N GLY A 19 -17.67 10.85 -30.14
CA GLY A 19 -17.83 10.68 -28.70
C GLY A 19 -16.67 9.89 -28.06
N PRO A 20 -16.67 9.76 -26.71
CA PRO A 20 -15.55 9.16 -25.97
C PRO A 20 -15.12 7.79 -26.51
N ASN A 21 -13.81 7.56 -26.63
CA ASN A 21 -13.27 6.28 -27.09
C ASN A 21 -13.40 5.22 -25.98
N LEU A 22 -14.52 4.50 -25.98
CA LEU A 22 -14.87 3.51 -24.95
C LEU A 22 -13.85 2.38 -24.79
N THR A 23 -13.15 2.00 -25.87
CA THR A 23 -12.11 0.95 -25.81
C THR A 23 -10.90 1.44 -25.00
N VAL A 24 -10.49 2.70 -25.21
CA VAL A 24 -9.38 3.31 -24.46
C VAL A 24 -9.78 3.53 -23.00
N ILE A 25 -10.98 4.06 -22.75
CA ILE A 25 -11.46 4.38 -21.40
C ILE A 25 -11.64 3.10 -20.56
N SER A 26 -12.27 2.06 -21.11
CA SER A 26 -12.45 0.78 -20.39
C SER A 26 -11.12 0.12 -20.01
N LYS A 27 -10.10 0.24 -20.87
CA LYS A 27 -8.74 -0.19 -20.55
C LYS A 27 -8.13 0.62 -19.39
N LYS A 28 -8.21 1.96 -19.43
CA LYS A 28 -7.73 2.83 -18.35
C LYS A 28 -8.38 2.50 -16.99
N ILE A 29 -9.69 2.28 -16.99
CA ILE A 29 -10.45 1.90 -15.79
C ILE A 29 -9.95 0.56 -15.25
N THR A 30 -9.78 -0.43 -16.13
CA THR A 30 -9.29 -1.77 -15.76
C THR A 30 -7.90 -1.71 -15.15
N ASP A 31 -6.98 -1.00 -15.79
CA ASP A 31 -5.59 -0.85 -15.33
C ASP A 31 -5.54 -0.08 -13.99
N SER A 32 -6.31 0.99 -13.86
CA SER A 32 -6.42 1.77 -12.60
C SER A 32 -7.03 0.96 -11.46
N ASN A 33 -8.06 0.16 -11.74
CA ASN A 33 -8.71 -0.69 -10.74
C ASN A 33 -7.77 -1.81 -10.26
N ALA A 34 -7.02 -2.43 -11.16
CA ALA A 34 -6.00 -3.42 -10.80
C ALA A 34 -4.93 -2.81 -9.87
N PHE A 35 -4.52 -1.58 -10.15
CA PHE A 35 -3.58 -0.85 -9.29
C PHE A 35 -4.16 -0.56 -7.90
N VAL A 36 -5.40 -0.08 -7.81
CA VAL A 36 -6.10 0.15 -6.52
C VAL A 36 -6.17 -1.13 -5.69
N LEU A 37 -6.48 -2.27 -6.33
CA LEU A 37 -6.52 -3.57 -5.63
C LEU A 37 -5.16 -3.97 -5.08
N ALA A 38 -4.08 -3.75 -5.84
CA ALA A 38 -2.73 -4.06 -5.38
C ALA A 38 -2.29 -3.17 -4.21
N VAL A 39 -2.66 -1.88 -4.19
CA VAL A 39 -2.39 -0.99 -3.05
C VAL A 39 -3.19 -1.42 -1.81
N LYS A 40 -4.46 -1.81 -1.97
CA LYS A 40 -5.27 -2.35 -0.87
C LYS A 40 -4.70 -3.62 -0.24
N GLU A 41 -4.06 -4.48 -1.03
CA GLU A 41 -3.36 -5.65 -0.49
C GLU A 41 -2.24 -5.21 0.47
N VAL A 42 -1.48 -4.16 0.12
CA VAL A 42 -0.43 -3.60 0.99
C VAL A 42 -1.02 -2.98 2.26
N GLU A 43 -2.13 -2.23 2.16
CA GLU A 43 -2.84 -1.68 3.33
C GLU A 43 -3.30 -2.79 4.29
N ALA A 44 -3.81 -3.90 3.76
CA ALA A 44 -4.23 -5.05 4.55
C ALA A 44 -3.05 -5.73 5.26
N LEU A 45 -1.89 -5.84 4.61
CA LEU A 45 -0.68 -6.36 5.25
C LEU A 45 -0.21 -5.46 6.40
N ILE A 46 -0.21 -4.13 6.22
CA ILE A 46 0.11 -3.18 7.31
C ILE A 46 -0.89 -3.33 8.46
N SER A 47 -2.18 -3.44 8.14
CA SER A 47 -3.25 -3.65 9.14
C SER A 47 -3.07 -4.96 9.90
N SER A 48 -2.54 -6.01 9.25
CA SER A 48 -2.24 -7.26 9.93
C SER A 48 -1.13 -7.10 10.98
N ILE A 49 -0.11 -6.26 10.73
CA ILE A 49 0.90 -5.90 11.73
C ILE A 49 0.26 -5.12 12.88
N ASP A 50 -0.67 -4.21 12.58
CA ASP A 50 -1.41 -3.49 13.63
C ASP A 50 -2.22 -4.44 14.52
N GLU A 51 -2.85 -5.47 13.94
CA GLU A 51 -3.59 -6.46 14.72
C GLU A 51 -2.65 -7.28 15.62
N LEU A 52 -1.48 -7.70 15.09
CA LEU A 52 -0.44 -8.35 15.89
C LEU A 52 0.01 -7.46 17.06
N ALA A 53 0.27 -6.17 16.80
CA ALA A 53 0.72 -5.22 17.81
C ALA A 53 -0.33 -4.95 18.89
N ASN A 54 -1.59 -4.74 18.49
CA ASN A 54 -2.67 -4.37 19.40
C ASN A 54 -3.21 -5.57 20.20
N LYS A 55 -3.13 -6.79 19.66
CA LYS A 55 -3.76 -7.96 20.28
C LYS A 55 -2.80 -8.98 20.83
N ALA A 56 -1.64 -9.20 20.19
CA ALA A 56 -0.83 -10.39 20.45
C ALA A 56 0.44 -10.13 21.27
N ILE A 57 0.88 -8.87 21.43
CA ILE A 57 2.04 -8.55 22.28
C ILE A 57 1.77 -8.97 23.73
N GLY A 58 2.71 -9.74 24.29
CA GLY A 58 2.66 -10.24 25.66
C GLY A 58 1.48 -11.19 25.88
N LYS A 59 1.02 -11.90 24.84
CA LYS A 59 -0.11 -12.83 24.91
C LYS A 59 0.25 -14.26 24.52
N VAL A 60 -0.62 -15.18 24.96
CA VAL A 60 -0.66 -16.57 24.54
C VAL A 60 -2.11 -17.01 24.38
N ILE A 61 -2.36 -18.01 23.54
CA ILE A 61 -3.69 -18.60 23.40
C ILE A 61 -4.07 -19.29 24.70
N HIS A 62 -5.30 -19.05 25.14
CA HIS A 62 -5.89 -19.68 26.32
C HIS A 62 -7.20 -20.38 25.96
N GLN A 63 -7.38 -21.59 26.49
CA GLN A 63 -8.54 -22.45 26.23
C GLN A 63 -9.91 -21.77 26.43
N ASN A 64 -10.02 -20.85 27.40
CA ASN A 64 -11.31 -20.28 27.78
C ASN A 64 -11.46 -18.78 27.48
N ASN A 65 -10.36 -18.07 27.23
CA ASN A 65 -10.34 -16.59 27.20
C ASN A 65 -9.89 -16.03 25.84
N GLY A 66 -9.63 -16.88 24.85
CA GLY A 66 -8.97 -16.48 23.61
C GLY A 66 -7.48 -16.21 23.85
N LEU A 67 -7.15 -15.05 24.44
CA LEU A 67 -5.78 -14.62 24.75
C LEU A 67 -5.60 -14.32 26.25
N ASN A 68 -4.57 -14.89 26.87
CA ASN A 68 -4.11 -14.56 28.23
C ASN A 68 -2.75 -13.85 28.20
N ALA A 69 -2.34 -13.27 29.33
CA ALA A 69 -1.01 -12.67 29.48
C ALA A 69 0.11 -13.72 29.43
N ASN A 70 1.19 -13.39 28.71
CA ASN A 70 2.44 -14.13 28.58
C ASN A 70 3.56 -13.13 28.27
N ALA A 71 3.87 -12.30 29.26
CA ALA A 71 4.75 -11.15 29.08
C ALA A 71 6.16 -11.57 28.65
N GLY A 72 6.75 -10.78 27.76
CA GLY A 72 8.16 -10.87 27.39
C GLY A 72 8.55 -12.12 26.60
N GLN A 73 7.64 -12.67 25.82
CA GLN A 73 7.87 -13.83 24.94
C GLN A 73 7.50 -13.51 23.48
N ASN A 74 7.89 -12.32 22.99
CA ASN A 74 7.43 -11.78 21.72
C ASN A 74 8.34 -12.12 20.52
N GLY A 75 9.42 -12.88 20.69
CA GLY A 75 10.43 -13.08 19.64
C GLY A 75 9.86 -13.67 18.35
N SER A 76 9.02 -14.70 18.44
CA SER A 76 8.37 -15.31 17.27
C SER A 76 7.30 -14.42 16.64
N LEU A 77 6.56 -13.66 17.46
CA LEU A 77 5.60 -12.66 16.98
C LEU A 77 6.31 -11.59 16.13
N LEU A 78 7.44 -11.08 16.61
CA LEU A 78 8.26 -10.08 15.92
C LEU A 78 8.90 -10.63 14.64
N ALA A 79 9.33 -11.90 14.64
CA ALA A 79 9.78 -12.57 13.42
C ALA A 79 8.66 -12.64 12.36
N GLY A 80 7.42 -12.89 12.78
CA GLY A 80 6.24 -12.83 11.91
C GLY A 80 5.99 -11.43 11.34
N ALA A 81 6.05 -10.40 12.18
CA ALA A 81 5.91 -9.02 11.72
C ALA A 81 7.03 -8.60 10.74
N TYR A 82 8.27 -9.05 10.96
CA TYR A 82 9.38 -8.86 10.02
C TYR A 82 9.13 -9.57 8.68
N ALA A 83 8.62 -10.80 8.69
CA ALA A 83 8.26 -11.49 7.44
C ALA A 83 7.20 -10.71 6.65
N ILE A 84 6.17 -10.18 7.32
CA ILE A 84 5.16 -9.33 6.68
C ILE A 84 5.78 -8.03 6.14
N SER A 85 6.73 -7.41 6.85
CA SER A 85 7.41 -6.19 6.37
C SER A 85 8.21 -6.42 5.08
N THR A 86 8.87 -7.58 4.98
CA THR A 86 9.57 -7.96 3.74
C THR A 86 8.60 -8.20 2.59
N LEU A 87 7.45 -8.83 2.85
CA LEU A 87 6.40 -9.04 1.85
C LEU A 87 5.79 -7.71 1.37
N ILE A 88 5.57 -6.74 2.26
CA ILE A 88 5.13 -5.39 1.90
C ILE A 88 6.13 -4.75 0.93
N THR A 89 7.42 -4.82 1.23
CA THR A 89 8.50 -4.27 0.39
C THR A 89 8.50 -4.92 -1.01
N GLU A 90 8.32 -6.25 -1.06
CA GLU A 90 8.22 -7.00 -2.31
C GLU A 90 7.01 -6.56 -3.15
N LYS A 91 5.84 -6.42 -2.51
CA LYS A 91 4.60 -6.01 -3.17
C LYS A 91 4.70 -4.59 -3.74
N LEU A 92 5.20 -3.64 -2.94
CA LEU A 92 5.44 -2.26 -3.38
C LEU A 92 6.43 -2.21 -4.55
N SER A 93 7.48 -3.04 -4.54
CA SER A 93 8.47 -3.09 -5.63
C SER A 93 7.92 -3.63 -6.95
N LYS A 94 6.79 -4.35 -6.91
CA LYS A 94 6.10 -4.88 -8.11
C LYS A 94 5.07 -3.90 -8.68
N LEU A 95 4.72 -2.84 -7.96
CA LEU A 95 3.82 -1.80 -8.44
C LEU A 95 4.50 -0.99 -9.54
N LYS A 96 3.80 -0.79 -10.67
CA LYS A 96 4.22 0.06 -11.78
C LYS A 96 3.03 0.87 -12.25
N ASN A 97 3.19 2.19 -12.43
CA ASN A 97 2.11 3.04 -12.93
C ASN A 97 2.67 4.34 -13.59
N SER A 98 1.83 5.38 -13.66
CA SER A 98 2.15 6.72 -14.15
C SER A 98 3.25 7.41 -13.35
N GLU A 99 3.85 8.45 -13.92
CA GLU A 99 4.95 9.21 -13.29
C GLU A 99 4.59 9.79 -11.91
N GLU A 100 3.36 10.29 -11.74
CA GLU A 100 2.88 10.82 -10.47
C GLU A 100 2.78 9.73 -9.39
N LEU A 101 2.21 8.58 -9.73
CA LEU A 101 2.08 7.46 -8.81
C LEU A 101 3.42 6.81 -8.51
N ASN A 102 4.37 6.81 -9.46
CA ASN A 102 5.71 6.26 -9.26
C ASN A 102 6.46 6.95 -8.12
N LYS A 103 6.30 8.28 -7.94
CA LYS A 103 6.91 9.00 -6.81
C LYS A 103 6.35 8.51 -5.47
N LYS A 104 5.02 8.31 -5.38
CA LYS A 104 4.37 7.80 -4.16
C LYS A 104 4.69 6.33 -3.89
N ILE A 105 4.83 5.52 -4.95
CA ILE A 105 5.30 4.13 -4.84
C ILE A 105 6.71 4.10 -4.27
N GLU A 106 7.62 4.95 -4.79
CA GLU A 106 9.00 5.02 -4.34
C GLU A 106 9.10 5.50 -2.88
N GLU A 107 8.32 6.50 -2.49
CA GLU A 107 8.22 6.94 -1.09
C GLU A 107 7.75 5.82 -0.16
N ALA A 108 6.65 5.15 -0.48
CA ALA A 108 6.15 4.00 0.30
C ALA A 108 7.18 2.87 0.36
N LYS A 109 7.87 2.60 -0.75
CA LYS A 109 8.94 1.58 -0.81
C LYS A 109 10.10 1.96 0.12
N ASN A 110 10.58 3.19 0.06
CA ASN A 110 11.66 3.66 0.93
C ASN A 110 11.29 3.54 2.42
N HIS A 111 10.05 3.88 2.78
CA HIS A 111 9.55 3.67 4.15
C HIS A 111 9.44 2.19 4.53
N SER A 112 9.06 1.30 3.59
CA SER A 112 9.00 -0.15 3.84
C SER A 112 10.39 -0.76 4.08
N GLU A 113 11.39 -0.30 3.33
CA GLU A 113 12.78 -0.68 3.50
C GLU A 113 13.34 -0.14 4.82
N ALA A 114 13.03 1.12 5.16
CA ALA A 114 13.43 1.73 6.42
C ALA A 114 12.87 0.95 7.62
N PHE A 115 11.58 0.59 7.59
CA PHE A 115 10.95 -0.21 8.64
C PHE A 115 11.61 -1.58 8.78
N THR A 116 11.75 -2.32 7.68
CA THR A 116 12.39 -3.64 7.67
C THR A 116 13.84 -3.58 8.16
N ASN A 117 14.60 -2.57 7.73
CA ASN A 117 15.97 -2.35 8.17
C ASN A 117 16.05 -1.97 9.65
N ARG A 118 15.09 -1.20 10.17
CA ARG A 118 15.05 -0.85 11.59
C ARG A 118 14.83 -2.08 12.47
N LEU A 119 13.86 -2.94 12.13
CA LEU A 119 13.63 -4.20 12.83
C LEU A 119 14.89 -5.08 12.84
N LYS A 120 15.54 -5.23 11.68
CA LYS A 120 16.79 -5.97 11.52
C LYS A 120 17.93 -5.34 12.33
N GLY A 121 18.06 -4.02 12.34
CA GLY A 121 19.08 -3.29 13.10
C GLY A 121 18.92 -3.45 14.62
N SER A 122 17.68 -3.61 15.09
CA SER A 122 17.36 -3.84 16.50
C SER A 122 17.35 -5.33 16.89
N HIS A 123 17.97 -6.22 16.10
CA HIS A 123 17.94 -7.68 16.33
C HIS A 123 18.46 -8.11 17.72
N ALA A 124 19.36 -7.35 18.34
CA ALA A 124 19.86 -7.67 19.67
C ALA A 124 18.75 -7.69 20.74
N GLN A 125 17.70 -6.86 20.56
CA GLN A 125 16.53 -6.81 21.44
C GLN A 125 15.31 -7.54 20.87
N LEU A 126 15.15 -7.52 19.54
CA LEU A 126 13.95 -8.07 18.88
C LEU A 126 14.13 -9.53 18.44
N GLY A 127 15.36 -9.98 18.20
CA GLY A 127 15.71 -11.30 17.67
C GLY A 127 15.90 -12.36 18.75
N VAL A 128 15.51 -12.09 20.00
CA VAL A 128 15.56 -13.05 21.11
C VAL A 128 14.17 -13.59 21.40
N ALA A 129 14.08 -14.87 21.81
CA ALA A 129 12.79 -15.49 22.14
C ALA A 129 12.04 -14.68 23.21
N ALA A 130 12.77 -14.24 24.23
CA ALA A 130 12.26 -13.47 25.36
C ALA A 130 12.21 -11.94 25.10
N ALA A 131 11.88 -11.51 23.88
CA ALA A 131 11.75 -10.09 23.57
C ALA A 131 10.62 -9.47 24.43
N THR A 132 10.95 -8.38 25.14
CA THR A 132 10.04 -7.73 26.09
C THR A 132 8.82 -7.12 25.39
N ASP A 133 7.73 -6.94 26.14
CA ASP A 133 6.53 -6.30 25.61
C ASP A 133 6.83 -4.86 25.17
N ASP A 134 7.70 -4.16 25.90
CA ASP A 134 8.05 -2.77 25.58
C ASP A 134 8.89 -2.68 24.31
N HIS A 135 9.89 -3.56 24.13
CA HIS A 135 10.63 -3.62 22.86
C HIS A 135 9.73 -4.02 21.69
N ALA A 136 8.77 -4.92 21.90
CA ALA A 136 7.79 -5.26 20.87
C ALA A 136 6.91 -4.06 20.50
N LYS A 137 6.42 -3.29 21.48
CA LYS A 137 5.63 -2.06 21.24
C LYS A 137 6.47 -0.99 20.53
N GLU A 138 7.72 -0.78 20.94
CA GLU A 138 8.67 0.14 20.28
C GLU A 138 8.94 -0.22 18.81
N ALA A 139 8.75 -1.50 18.46
CA ALA A 139 8.97 -2.04 17.13
C ALA A 139 7.74 -1.97 16.22
N ILE A 140 6.55 -2.35 16.71
CA ILE A 140 5.37 -2.55 15.85
C ILE A 140 4.08 -1.85 16.31
N LEU A 141 4.06 -1.20 17.48
CA LEU A 141 2.88 -0.45 17.94
C LEU A 141 2.99 1.03 17.57
N LYS A 142 2.35 1.46 16.47
CA LYS A 142 2.40 2.85 15.97
C LYS A 142 1.98 3.91 17.01
N SER A 143 1.15 3.55 17.99
CA SER A 143 0.70 4.45 19.06
C SER A 143 1.64 4.51 20.27
N ASN A 144 2.68 3.66 20.33
CA ASN A 144 3.60 3.61 21.48
C ASN A 144 4.33 4.96 21.65
N PRO A 145 4.52 5.48 22.87
CA PRO A 145 5.26 6.71 23.09
C PRO A 145 6.70 6.62 22.58
N THR A 146 7.41 5.55 22.93
CA THR A 146 8.78 5.25 22.45
C THR A 146 8.72 4.48 21.14
N LYS A 147 9.44 4.91 20.11
CA LYS A 147 9.34 4.33 18.75
C LYS A 147 10.70 4.10 18.09
N ASP A 148 11.70 3.79 18.89
CA ASP A 148 13.10 3.71 18.47
C ASP A 148 13.49 2.33 17.89
N LYS A 149 12.54 1.42 17.66
CA LYS A 149 12.83 0.06 17.13
C LYS A 149 12.00 -0.33 15.92
N GLY A 150 11.24 0.60 15.34
CA GLY A 150 10.48 0.37 14.11
C GLY A 150 9.10 1.01 14.10
N ALA A 151 8.51 1.30 15.26
CA ALA A 151 7.14 1.81 15.30
C ALA A 151 6.99 3.19 14.65
N LYS A 152 8.08 3.97 14.56
CA LYS A 152 8.11 5.23 13.83
C LYS A 152 8.09 4.95 12.33
N GLU A 153 9.00 4.12 11.85
CA GLU A 153 9.11 3.76 10.44
C GLU A 153 7.85 3.05 9.93
N LEU A 154 7.20 2.21 10.76
CA LEU A 154 5.90 1.61 10.45
C LEU A 154 4.79 2.65 10.32
N LYS A 155 4.82 3.70 11.15
CA LYS A 155 3.87 4.81 11.05
C LYS A 155 4.09 5.60 9.75
N ASP A 156 5.33 5.95 9.44
CA ASP A 156 5.68 6.65 8.19
C ASP A 156 5.30 5.81 6.95
N LEU A 157 5.51 4.48 7.00
CA LEU A 157 5.04 3.54 5.98
C LEU A 157 3.51 3.55 5.83
N SER A 158 2.78 3.51 6.96
CA SER A 158 1.31 3.54 6.95
C SER A 158 0.78 4.83 6.30
N GLU A 159 1.37 5.98 6.60
CA GLU A 159 0.95 7.29 6.07
C GLU A 159 1.29 7.46 4.58
N SER A 160 2.45 6.97 4.14
CA SER A 160 2.83 6.98 2.72
C SER A 160 1.97 6.04 1.88
N VAL A 161 1.61 4.85 2.39
CA VAL A 161 0.68 3.93 1.71
C VAL A 161 -0.75 4.50 1.67
N GLU A 162 -1.23 5.16 2.73
CA GLU A 162 -2.52 5.85 2.70
C GLU A 162 -2.55 6.95 1.62
N SER A 163 -1.45 7.70 1.50
CA SER A 163 -1.29 8.73 0.47
C SER A 163 -1.24 8.14 -0.95
N LEU A 164 -0.63 6.98 -1.12
CA LEU A 164 -0.63 6.22 -2.37
C LEU A 164 -2.04 5.69 -2.71
N ALA A 165 -2.78 5.18 -1.73
CA ALA A 165 -4.14 4.67 -1.91
C ALA A 165 -5.11 5.77 -2.34
N LYS A 166 -5.02 6.96 -1.76
CA LYS A 166 -5.82 8.14 -2.18
C LYS A 166 -5.55 8.50 -3.63
N ALA A 167 -4.28 8.62 -4.03
CA ALA A 167 -3.91 8.93 -5.40
C ALA A 167 -4.36 7.85 -6.40
N ALA A 168 -4.27 6.57 -6.01
CA ALA A 168 -4.77 5.45 -6.82
C ALA A 168 -6.30 5.55 -7.04
N GLN A 169 -7.05 5.88 -5.99
CA GLN A 169 -8.51 6.06 -6.07
C GLN A 169 -8.89 7.27 -6.92
N GLU A 170 -8.16 8.38 -6.82
CA GLU A 170 -8.36 9.57 -7.66
C GLU A 170 -8.11 9.27 -9.14
N ALA A 171 -7.03 8.54 -9.47
CA ALA A 171 -6.73 8.13 -10.83
C ALA A 171 -7.84 7.24 -11.43
N LEU A 172 -8.38 6.30 -10.63
CA LEU A 172 -9.52 5.48 -11.02
C LEU A 172 -10.79 6.33 -11.22
N ALA A 173 -11.09 7.24 -10.29
CA ALA A 173 -12.26 8.11 -10.38
C ALA A 173 -12.19 9.01 -11.62
N ASN A 174 -11.00 9.52 -11.97
CA ASN A 174 -10.80 10.31 -13.18
C ASN A 174 -11.01 9.47 -14.44
N SER A 175 -10.52 8.22 -14.46
CA SER A 175 -10.76 7.29 -15.58
C SER A 175 -12.25 6.99 -15.77
N VAL A 176 -13.02 6.89 -14.68
CA VAL A 176 -14.49 6.69 -14.73
C VAL A 176 -15.21 7.93 -15.23
N LYS A 177 -14.78 9.14 -14.84
CA LYS A 177 -15.37 10.40 -15.32
C LYS A 177 -15.24 10.58 -16.84
N GLU A 178 -14.22 10.02 -17.48
CA GLU A 178 -14.07 10.06 -18.95
C GLU A 178 -15.24 9.37 -19.70
N LEU A 179 -16.11 8.60 -19.01
CA LEU A 179 -17.30 7.98 -19.61
C LEU A 179 -18.48 8.93 -19.85
N THR A 180 -18.51 10.08 -19.18
CA THR A 180 -19.66 11.01 -19.15
C THR A 180 -19.26 12.42 -19.53
#